data_AF-A0A4Q6C396-F1
#
_entry.id   AF-A0A4Q6C396-F1
#
_cell.length_a   1.000
_cell.length_b   1.000
_cell.length_c   1.000
_cell.angle_alpha   90.00
_cell.angle_beta   90.00
_cell.angle_gamma   90.00
#
_symmetry.space_group_name_H-M   'P 1'
#
loop_
_entity.id
_entity.type
_entity.pdbx_description
1 polymer ?
#
loop_
_entity_poly.entity_id
_entity_poly.type
_entity_poly.pdbx_seq_one_letter_code
_entity_poly.pdbx_strand_id
1 'polypeptide(L)'
;MMTQSASLITVAILASLSFFIQMEASDVRPRLKAEIADDVGYVWNPVLYRILSTGQTPLALDWLLLKFLTSQDWEHVAPGKHAKQFYDLDLATEVDPAFMTLYTAGANFLTVVRNDNLGAQRIINKGENFRSQVLHRDYGPDFVSQHWPNEWRVPFIRAFIELFEMKNLKGAAEALSVIDQFPDAPDFLKSLGKRLADPVERYDVALRILEQGIRAGHDDRERDILLEKRRSVLLARFVAISNVEFNKYLAMQKTKIDSARKQNLFTTFVRAHPQWAKDPAGGDTYLTEMGRIETRTPRDSVYIGE
;
A
#
# COMPACT_ATOMS: atom_id res chain seq x y z
N MET A 1 16.55 -45.12 -31.37
CA MET A 1 17.00 -43.86 -32.00
C MET A 1 15.88 -43.06 -32.66
N MET A 2 14.90 -43.67 -33.36
CA MET A 2 13.79 -42.94 -33.99
C MET A 2 12.83 -42.20 -33.04
N THR A 3 12.73 -42.59 -31.77
CA THR A 3 11.81 -41.97 -30.81
C THR A 3 12.32 -40.65 -30.20
N GLN A 4 13.64 -40.46 -30.13
CA GLN A 4 14.24 -39.24 -29.58
C GLN A 4 14.17 -38.06 -30.55
N SER A 5 14.34 -38.32 -31.86
CA SER A 5 14.23 -37.29 -32.90
C SER A 5 12.80 -36.77 -33.06
N ALA A 6 11.79 -37.62 -32.90
CA ALA A 6 10.39 -37.20 -32.92
C ALA A 6 10.03 -36.27 -31.75
N SER A 7 10.53 -36.54 -30.53
CA SER A 7 10.28 -35.66 -29.37
C SER A 7 10.94 -34.29 -29.51
N LEU A 8 12.17 -34.22 -30.04
CA LEU A 8 12.87 -32.96 -30.24
C LEU A 8 12.16 -32.04 -31.25
N ILE A 9 11.63 -32.61 -32.33
CA ILE A 9 10.88 -31.85 -33.34
C ILE A 9 9.58 -31.30 -32.74
N THR A 10 8.85 -32.09 -31.95
CA THR A 10 7.61 -31.62 -31.29
C THR A 10 7.87 -30.52 -30.28
N VAL A 11 8.94 -30.63 -29.47
CA VAL A 11 9.33 -29.57 -28.52
C VAL A 11 9.74 -28.30 -29.26
N ALA A 12 10.50 -28.41 -30.35
CA ALA A 12 10.90 -27.26 -31.16
C ALA A 12 9.69 -26.58 -31.81
N ILE A 13 8.72 -27.34 -32.32
CA ILE A 13 7.49 -26.79 -32.91
C ILE A 13 6.66 -26.09 -31.83
N LEU A 14 6.49 -26.69 -30.65
CA LEU A 14 5.76 -26.08 -29.54
C LEU A 14 6.45 -24.80 -29.04
N ALA A 15 7.78 -24.78 -28.96
CA ALA A 15 8.56 -23.59 -28.61
C ALA A 15 8.47 -22.50 -29.68
N SER A 16 8.46 -22.87 -30.96
CA SER A 16 8.31 -21.92 -32.07
C SER A 16 6.91 -21.32 -32.12
N LEU A 17 5.89 -22.15 -31.90
CA LEU A 17 4.49 -21.73 -31.87
C LEU A 17 4.20 -20.85 -30.65
N SER A 18 4.78 -21.20 -29.49
CA SER A 18 4.68 -20.36 -28.30
C SER A 18 5.35 -19.02 -28.52
N PHE A 19 6.55 -18.99 -29.12
CA PHE A 19 7.23 -17.74 -29.47
C PHE A 19 6.40 -16.87 -30.42
N PHE A 20 5.79 -17.47 -31.45
CA PHE A 20 4.97 -16.75 -32.42
C PHE A 20 3.68 -16.17 -31.79
N ILE A 21 2.97 -16.98 -31.00
CA ILE A 21 1.76 -16.54 -30.28
C ILE A 21 2.11 -15.45 -29.25
N GLN A 22 3.26 -15.57 -28.59
CA GLN A 22 3.74 -14.59 -27.63
C GLN A 22 4.11 -13.27 -28.33
N MET A 23 4.70 -13.32 -29.52
CA MET A 23 4.99 -12.14 -30.33
C MET A 23 3.71 -11.39 -30.69
N GLU A 24 2.71 -12.11 -31.19
CA GLU A 24 1.40 -11.56 -31.55
C GLU A 24 0.64 -11.03 -30.31
N ALA A 25 0.66 -11.77 -29.21
CA ALA A 25 -0.02 -11.39 -27.97
C ALA A 25 0.67 -10.23 -27.24
N SER A 26 1.95 -9.97 -27.51
CA SER A 26 2.69 -8.85 -26.94
C SER A 26 2.17 -7.50 -27.43
N ASP A 27 1.46 -7.44 -28.56
CA ASP A 27 0.80 -6.22 -29.06
C ASP A 27 -0.48 -5.86 -28.30
N VAL A 28 -1.01 -6.76 -27.46
CA VAL A 28 -2.24 -6.53 -26.69
C VAL A 28 -1.99 -5.80 -25.35
N ARG A 29 -0.72 -5.57 -24.94
CA ARG A 29 -0.38 -4.82 -23.71
C ARG A 29 0.52 -3.60 -23.95
N PRO A 30 0.04 -2.56 -24.66
CA PRO A 30 0.82 -1.34 -24.89
C PRO A 30 1.16 -0.57 -23.60
N ARG A 31 0.36 -0.68 -22.53
CA ARG A 31 0.61 0.01 -21.25
C ARG A 31 1.81 -0.54 -20.47
N LEU A 32 2.01 -1.87 -20.44
CA LEU A 32 3.14 -2.49 -19.74
C LEU A 32 4.44 -2.33 -20.53
N LYS A 33 4.41 -2.44 -21.87
CA LYS A 33 5.60 -2.24 -22.72
C LYS A 33 6.27 -0.88 -22.53
N ALA A 34 5.52 0.16 -22.19
CA ALA A 34 6.06 1.51 -21.92
C ALA A 34 6.69 1.66 -20.52
N GLU A 35 6.35 0.78 -19.57
CA GLU A 35 6.82 0.80 -18.17
C GLU A 35 7.93 -0.23 -17.88
N ILE A 36 8.18 -1.15 -18.81
CA ILE A 36 9.25 -2.16 -18.68
C ILE A 36 10.59 -1.43 -18.69
N ALA A 37 11.29 -1.46 -17.57
CA ALA A 37 12.70 -1.10 -17.53
C ALA A 37 13.50 -2.10 -18.39
N ASP A 38 14.55 -1.63 -19.06
CA ASP A 38 15.38 -2.41 -20.00
C ASP A 38 15.98 -3.71 -19.39
N ASP A 39 15.90 -3.88 -18.07
CA ASP A 39 16.40 -5.02 -17.29
C ASP A 39 15.35 -6.11 -16.98
N VAL A 40 14.06 -5.89 -17.29
CA VAL A 40 13.01 -6.90 -17.14
C VAL A 40 12.89 -7.68 -18.43
N GLY A 41 13.72 -8.71 -18.56
CA GLY A 41 13.95 -9.44 -19.81
C GLY A 41 12.69 -9.99 -20.52
N TYR A 42 11.54 -10.15 -19.84
CA TYR A 42 10.25 -10.47 -20.48
C TYR A 42 9.03 -10.44 -19.52
N VAL A 43 7.85 -10.01 -20.02
CA VAL A 43 6.55 -10.19 -19.33
C VAL A 43 5.76 -11.29 -20.04
N TRP A 44 5.40 -12.36 -19.32
CA TRP A 44 4.66 -13.47 -19.89
C TRP A 44 3.18 -13.14 -20.12
N ASN A 45 2.60 -13.65 -21.22
CA ASN A 45 1.16 -13.69 -21.39
C ASN A 45 0.56 -14.79 -20.49
N PRO A 46 -0.44 -14.51 -19.63
CA PRO A 46 -0.99 -15.50 -18.70
C PRO A 46 -1.70 -16.68 -19.37
N VAL A 47 -2.38 -16.43 -20.50
CA VAL A 47 -3.06 -17.49 -21.25
C VAL A 47 -2.01 -18.44 -21.80
N LEU A 48 -0.95 -17.90 -22.40
CA LEU A 48 0.14 -18.72 -22.91
C LEU A 48 0.90 -19.41 -21.78
N TYR A 49 1.12 -18.75 -20.65
CA TYR A 49 1.72 -19.35 -19.45
C TYR A 49 0.90 -20.55 -18.94
N ARG A 50 -0.43 -20.43 -18.88
CA ARG A 50 -1.35 -21.53 -18.54
C ARG A 50 -1.37 -22.65 -19.58
N ILE A 51 -1.25 -22.33 -20.86
CA ILE A 51 -1.16 -23.36 -21.92
C ILE A 51 0.16 -24.12 -21.79
N LEU A 52 1.27 -23.40 -21.61
CA LEU A 52 2.61 -23.97 -21.49
C LEU A 52 2.82 -24.75 -20.19
N SER A 53 2.04 -24.47 -19.14
CA SER A 53 2.03 -25.30 -17.93
C SER A 53 1.39 -26.67 -18.17
N THR A 54 0.80 -26.94 -19.34
CA THR A 54 0.15 -28.22 -19.69
C THR A 54 -0.93 -28.65 -18.69
N GLY A 55 -1.61 -27.67 -18.08
CA GLY A 55 -2.62 -27.91 -17.04
C GLY A 55 -2.06 -28.04 -15.62
N GLN A 56 -0.73 -28.08 -15.44
CA GLN A 56 -0.05 -28.06 -14.14
C GLN A 56 0.06 -26.63 -13.60
N THR A 57 -1.03 -25.88 -13.64
CA THR A 57 -1.09 -24.47 -13.19
C THR A 57 -0.61 -24.29 -11.74
N PRO A 58 -0.97 -25.17 -10.77
CA PRO A 58 -0.43 -25.04 -9.41
C PRO A 58 1.09 -25.11 -9.35
N LEU A 59 1.72 -26.06 -10.05
CA LEU A 59 3.18 -26.20 -10.09
C LEU A 59 3.84 -24.98 -10.77
N ALA A 60 3.23 -24.46 -11.83
CA ALA A 60 3.72 -23.27 -12.51
C ALA A 60 3.59 -22.01 -11.64
N LEU A 61 2.59 -21.95 -10.76
CA LEU A 61 2.41 -20.89 -9.78
C LEU A 61 3.44 -21.01 -8.64
N ASP A 62 3.67 -22.22 -8.14
CA ASP A 62 4.71 -22.51 -7.14
C ASP A 62 6.09 -22.08 -7.65
N TRP A 63 6.38 -22.29 -8.93
CA TRP A 63 7.61 -21.81 -9.55
C TRP A 63 7.73 -20.27 -9.54
N LEU A 64 6.65 -19.54 -9.87
CA LEU A 64 6.64 -18.07 -9.79
C LEU A 64 6.87 -17.59 -8.36
N LEU A 65 6.25 -18.26 -7.39
CA LEU A 65 6.45 -17.95 -5.97
C LEU A 65 7.87 -18.24 -5.50
N LEU A 66 8.46 -19.36 -5.92
CA LEU A 66 9.86 -19.66 -5.60
C LEU A 66 10.79 -18.61 -6.21
N LYS A 67 10.59 -18.22 -7.47
CA LYS A 67 11.36 -17.15 -8.11
C LYS A 67 11.21 -15.82 -7.36
N PHE A 68 9.98 -15.48 -6.97
CA PHE A 68 9.68 -14.30 -6.15
C PHE A 68 10.45 -14.33 -4.82
N LEU A 69 10.38 -15.44 -4.07
CA LEU A 69 11.00 -15.59 -2.76
C LEU A 69 12.54 -15.70 -2.80
N THR A 70 13.11 -16.26 -3.87
CA THR A 70 14.55 -16.47 -4.00
C THR A 70 15.28 -15.31 -4.68
N SER A 71 14.54 -14.29 -5.12
CA SER A 71 15.13 -13.10 -5.72
C SER A 71 16.08 -12.41 -4.74
N GLN A 72 17.32 -12.14 -5.18
CA GLN A 72 18.35 -11.49 -4.36
C GLN A 72 18.31 -9.96 -4.44
N ASP A 73 17.41 -9.41 -5.27
CA ASP A 73 17.25 -7.97 -5.45
C ASP A 73 16.43 -7.43 -4.27
N TRP A 74 17.14 -7.04 -3.19
CA TRP A 74 16.56 -6.47 -1.96
C TRP A 74 16.67 -4.94 -1.88
N GLU A 75 17.25 -4.30 -2.89
CA GLU A 75 17.38 -2.83 -2.96
C GLU A 75 16.08 -2.15 -3.36
N HIS A 76 15.72 -1.05 -2.69
CA HIS A 76 14.52 -0.29 -3.04
C HIS A 76 14.55 0.15 -4.50
N VAL A 77 13.40 0.08 -5.18
CA VAL A 77 13.28 0.60 -6.54
C VAL A 77 13.17 2.12 -6.54
N ALA A 78 13.65 2.73 -7.63
CA ALA A 78 13.47 4.16 -7.85
C ALA A 78 11.96 4.49 -8.00
N PRO A 79 11.51 5.69 -7.56
CA PRO A 79 10.13 6.11 -7.75
C PRO A 79 9.68 6.01 -9.21
N GLY A 80 8.50 5.46 -9.44
CA GLY A 80 7.94 5.28 -10.78
C GLY A 80 8.43 4.03 -11.52
N LYS A 81 9.32 3.23 -10.93
CA LYS A 81 9.73 1.93 -11.47
C LYS A 81 9.12 0.79 -10.68
N HIS A 82 8.99 -0.36 -11.34
CA HIS A 82 8.54 -1.58 -10.71
C HIS A 82 9.68 -2.51 -10.34
N ALA A 83 9.52 -3.21 -9.22
CA ALA A 83 10.43 -4.28 -8.83
C ALA A 83 10.27 -5.48 -9.78
N LYS A 84 11.33 -6.25 -10.05
CA LYS A 84 11.19 -7.48 -10.87
C LYS A 84 10.13 -8.43 -10.30
N GLN A 85 10.07 -8.49 -8.98
CA GLN A 85 9.07 -9.26 -8.23
C GLN A 85 7.63 -8.83 -8.51
N PHE A 86 7.39 -7.56 -8.88
CA PHE A 86 6.05 -7.10 -9.27
C PHE A 86 5.56 -7.85 -10.51
N TYR A 87 6.41 -8.09 -11.52
CA TYR A 87 5.97 -8.78 -12.74
C TYR A 87 5.65 -10.26 -12.51
N ASP A 88 6.40 -10.92 -11.63
CA ASP A 88 6.11 -12.30 -11.24
C ASP A 88 4.78 -12.39 -10.46
N LEU A 89 4.52 -11.44 -9.55
CA LEU A 89 3.24 -11.32 -8.85
C LEU A 89 2.08 -10.95 -9.81
N ASP A 90 2.31 -10.03 -10.73
CA ASP A 90 1.31 -9.57 -11.70
C ASP A 90 0.85 -10.71 -12.60
N LEU A 91 1.79 -11.55 -13.04
CA LEU A 91 1.50 -12.79 -13.75
C LEU A 91 0.80 -13.82 -12.87
N ALA A 92 1.31 -14.06 -11.65
CA ALA A 92 0.74 -15.03 -10.72
C ALA A 92 -0.74 -14.72 -10.42
N THR A 93 -1.07 -13.45 -10.17
CA THR A 93 -2.46 -12.99 -9.93
C THR A 93 -3.38 -13.11 -11.15
N GLU A 94 -2.83 -13.18 -12.36
CA GLU A 94 -3.60 -13.44 -13.58
C GLU A 94 -3.73 -14.94 -13.86
N VAL A 95 -2.73 -15.72 -13.47
CA VAL A 95 -2.71 -17.18 -13.59
C VAL A 95 -3.63 -17.84 -12.56
N ASP A 96 -3.67 -17.34 -11.33
CA ASP A 96 -4.64 -17.75 -10.30
C ASP A 96 -5.23 -16.54 -9.56
N PRO A 97 -6.30 -15.94 -10.12
CA PRO A 97 -6.96 -14.81 -9.49
C PRO A 97 -7.61 -15.12 -8.14
N ALA A 98 -7.84 -16.39 -7.83
CA ALA A 98 -8.50 -16.78 -6.59
C ALA A 98 -7.50 -16.95 -5.42
N PHE A 99 -6.21 -16.68 -5.63
CA PHE A 99 -5.23 -16.81 -4.56
C PHE A 99 -5.02 -15.49 -3.78
N MET A 100 -5.81 -15.31 -2.70
CA MET A 100 -5.84 -14.07 -1.90
C MET A 100 -4.46 -13.60 -1.38
N THR A 101 -3.57 -14.55 -1.05
CA THR A 101 -2.23 -14.26 -0.53
C THR A 101 -1.38 -13.46 -1.51
N LEU A 102 -1.53 -13.68 -2.82
CA LEU A 102 -0.80 -12.93 -3.84
C LEU A 102 -1.10 -11.43 -3.77
N TYR A 103 -2.36 -11.07 -3.51
CA TYR A 103 -2.77 -9.68 -3.39
C TYR A 103 -2.32 -9.06 -2.08
N THR A 104 -2.56 -9.76 -0.97
CA THR A 104 -2.34 -9.19 0.37
C THR A 104 -0.85 -9.18 0.75
N ALA A 105 -0.19 -10.34 0.73
CA ALA A 105 1.23 -10.43 1.05
C ALA A 105 2.09 -9.80 -0.05
N GLY A 106 1.71 -9.95 -1.32
CA GLY A 106 2.43 -9.34 -2.44
C GLY A 106 2.40 -7.81 -2.40
N ALA A 107 1.25 -7.18 -2.14
CA ALA A 107 1.17 -5.73 -2.03
C ALA A 107 1.95 -5.20 -0.82
N ASN A 108 1.89 -5.88 0.33
CA ASN A 108 2.71 -5.52 1.49
C ASN A 108 4.20 -5.62 1.19
N PHE A 109 4.65 -6.72 0.56
CA PHE A 109 6.03 -6.89 0.17
C PHE A 109 6.51 -5.78 -0.78
N LEU A 110 5.75 -5.49 -1.83
CA LEU A 110 6.09 -4.45 -2.79
C LEU A 110 6.19 -3.08 -2.11
N THR A 111 5.26 -2.77 -1.20
CA THR A 111 5.25 -1.50 -0.46
C THR A 111 6.43 -1.41 0.52
N VAL A 112 6.55 -2.37 1.44
CA VAL A 112 7.43 -2.27 2.60
C VAL A 112 8.87 -2.66 2.26
N VAL A 113 9.05 -3.71 1.46
CA VAL A 113 10.38 -4.29 1.20
C VAL A 113 11.00 -3.71 -0.07
N ARG A 114 10.19 -3.46 -1.11
CA ARG A 114 10.70 -2.98 -2.40
C ARG A 114 10.53 -1.48 -2.60
N ASN A 115 9.69 -0.81 -1.81
CA ASN A 115 9.27 0.58 -2.03
C ASN A 115 8.65 0.80 -3.43
N ASP A 116 8.04 -0.24 -3.99
CA ASP A 116 7.29 -0.23 -5.25
C ASP A 116 5.81 0.05 -4.97
N ASN A 117 5.52 1.29 -4.56
CA ASN A 117 4.19 1.70 -4.14
C ASN A 117 3.16 1.62 -5.26
N LEU A 118 3.57 1.92 -6.51
CA LEU A 118 2.71 1.81 -7.68
C LEU A 118 2.39 0.34 -8.01
N GLY A 119 3.39 -0.54 -7.94
CA GLY A 119 3.20 -1.98 -8.13
C GLY A 119 2.28 -2.55 -7.06
N ALA A 120 2.49 -2.18 -5.80
CA ALA A 120 1.62 -2.58 -4.70
C ALA A 120 0.17 -2.11 -4.90
N GLN A 121 -0.04 -0.84 -5.26
CA GLN A 121 -1.37 -0.29 -5.55
C GLN A 121 -2.05 -1.06 -6.69
N ARG A 122 -1.30 -1.41 -7.73
CA ARG A 122 -1.82 -2.17 -8.88
C ARG A 122 -2.22 -3.59 -8.50
N ILE A 123 -1.38 -4.29 -7.73
CA ILE A 123 -1.67 -5.64 -7.24
C ILE A 123 -2.89 -5.64 -6.32
N ILE A 124 -2.97 -4.73 -5.33
CA ILE A 124 -4.10 -4.73 -4.41
C ILE A 124 -5.42 -4.35 -5.12
N ASN A 125 -5.38 -3.45 -6.10
CA ASN A 125 -6.55 -3.09 -6.90
C ASN A 125 -7.03 -4.26 -7.78
N LYS A 126 -6.13 -5.13 -8.27
CA LYS A 126 -6.54 -6.38 -8.94
C LYS A 126 -7.31 -7.28 -7.99
N GLY A 127 -6.82 -7.45 -6.76
CA GLY A 127 -7.51 -8.24 -5.73
C GLY A 127 -8.89 -7.68 -5.40
N GLU A 128 -9.01 -6.36 -5.25
CA GLU A 128 -10.28 -5.70 -4.98
C GLU A 128 -11.28 -5.83 -6.14
N ASN A 129 -10.81 -5.73 -7.38
CA ASN A 129 -11.65 -5.95 -8.56
C ASN A 129 -12.14 -7.40 -8.64
N PHE A 130 -11.26 -8.37 -8.41
CA PHE A 130 -11.65 -9.78 -8.37
C PHE A 130 -12.68 -10.04 -7.27
N ARG A 131 -12.41 -9.57 -6.05
CA ARG A 131 -13.32 -9.70 -4.90
C ARG A 131 -14.71 -9.11 -5.15
N SER A 132 -14.76 -7.89 -5.68
CA SER A 132 -16.01 -7.14 -5.84
C SER A 132 -16.84 -7.55 -7.07
N GLN A 133 -16.22 -8.09 -8.12
CA GLN A 133 -16.91 -8.35 -9.40
C GLN A 133 -17.02 -9.82 -9.77
N VAL A 134 -16.12 -10.67 -9.26
CA VAL A 134 -15.95 -12.06 -9.73
C VAL A 134 -16.18 -13.05 -8.60
N LEU A 135 -15.52 -12.86 -7.44
CA LEU A 135 -15.45 -13.84 -6.35
C LEU A 135 -16.83 -14.39 -5.96
N HIS A 136 -17.77 -13.55 -5.54
CA HIS A 136 -19.10 -13.98 -5.10
C HIS A 136 -20.06 -14.36 -6.24
N ARG A 137 -19.73 -13.98 -7.49
CA ARG A 137 -20.56 -14.28 -8.67
C ARG A 137 -20.24 -15.67 -9.22
N ASP A 138 -18.95 -15.97 -9.33
CA ASP A 138 -18.44 -17.14 -10.04
C ASP A 138 -18.05 -18.27 -9.07
N TYR A 139 -17.83 -17.97 -7.79
CA TYR A 139 -17.47 -18.95 -6.77
C TYR A 139 -18.56 -19.04 -5.68
N GLY A 140 -18.81 -20.26 -5.21
CA GLY A 140 -19.79 -20.53 -4.15
C GLY A 140 -19.29 -20.13 -2.76
N PRO A 141 -20.19 -19.99 -1.76
CA PRO A 141 -19.86 -19.56 -0.40
C PRO A 141 -18.83 -20.46 0.28
N ASP A 142 -18.86 -21.77 0.02
CA ASP A 142 -17.89 -22.72 0.56
C ASP A 142 -16.46 -22.38 0.09
N PHE A 143 -16.30 -22.09 -1.21
CA PHE A 143 -15.01 -21.69 -1.77
C PHE A 143 -14.51 -20.40 -1.13
N VAL A 144 -15.37 -19.39 -1.04
CA VAL A 144 -15.02 -18.10 -0.44
C VAL A 144 -14.56 -18.29 1.00
N SER A 145 -15.28 -19.08 1.81
CA SER A 145 -14.94 -19.32 3.21
C SER A 145 -13.58 -20.03 3.39
N GLN A 146 -13.20 -20.89 2.44
CA GLN A 146 -11.96 -21.67 2.50
C GLN A 146 -10.75 -20.91 1.96
N HIS A 147 -10.92 -20.16 0.87
CA HIS A 147 -9.80 -19.57 0.12
C HIS A 147 -9.68 -18.05 0.26
N TRP A 148 -10.74 -17.37 0.68
CA TRP A 148 -10.77 -15.94 0.95
C TRP A 148 -11.24 -15.63 2.37
N PRO A 149 -10.68 -16.27 3.42
CA PRO A 149 -11.05 -15.92 4.78
C PRO A 149 -10.59 -14.48 5.07
N ASN A 150 -11.44 -13.68 5.72
CA ASN A 150 -11.16 -12.27 6.04
C ASN A 150 -11.02 -11.39 4.78
N GLU A 151 -11.99 -11.46 3.87
CA GLU A 151 -12.05 -10.63 2.66
C GLU A 151 -11.82 -9.13 2.92
N TRP A 152 -12.23 -8.63 4.10
CA TRP A 152 -12.02 -7.26 4.56
C TRP A 152 -10.54 -6.83 4.58
N ARG A 153 -9.59 -7.77 4.58
CA ARG A 153 -8.15 -7.47 4.55
C ARG A 153 -7.72 -6.78 3.26
N VAL A 154 -8.36 -7.09 2.14
CA VAL A 154 -8.03 -6.47 0.84
C VAL A 154 -8.33 -4.97 0.85
N PRO A 155 -9.56 -4.50 1.16
CA PRO A 155 -9.82 -3.07 1.28
C PRO A 155 -9.03 -2.40 2.41
N PHE A 156 -8.71 -3.11 3.49
CA PHE A 156 -7.84 -2.58 4.55
C PHE A 156 -6.41 -2.29 4.07
N ILE A 157 -5.77 -3.24 3.37
CA ILE A 157 -4.42 -3.05 2.81
C ILE A 157 -4.44 -1.98 1.72
N ARG A 158 -5.51 -1.95 0.90
CA ARG A 158 -5.70 -0.87 -0.07
C ARG A 158 -5.76 0.49 0.62
N ALA A 159 -6.52 0.62 1.70
CA ALA A 159 -6.58 1.86 2.47
C ALA A 159 -5.23 2.27 3.05
N PHE A 160 -4.43 1.32 3.54
CA PHE A 160 -3.07 1.56 3.99
C PHE A 160 -2.21 2.17 2.86
N ILE A 161 -2.17 1.52 1.70
CA ILE A 161 -1.36 1.97 0.54
C ILE A 161 -1.82 3.35 0.07
N GLU A 162 -3.13 3.56 -0.07
CA GLU A 162 -3.69 4.84 -0.50
C GLU A 162 -3.33 5.96 0.49
N LEU A 163 -3.43 5.69 1.80
CA LEU A 163 -3.19 6.70 2.83
C LEU A 163 -1.70 7.05 2.97
N PHE A 164 -0.84 6.05 3.12
CA PHE A 164 0.55 6.26 3.51
C PHE A 164 1.50 6.44 2.33
N GLU A 165 1.23 5.75 1.21
CA GLU A 165 2.16 5.72 0.09
C GLU A 165 1.70 6.61 -1.06
N MET A 166 0.40 6.56 -1.38
CA MET A 166 -0.17 7.31 -2.50
C MET A 166 -0.64 8.70 -2.10
N LYS A 167 -0.67 9.03 -0.81
CA LYS A 167 -1.13 10.32 -0.30
C LYS A 167 -2.57 10.64 -0.73
N ASN A 168 -3.38 9.61 -0.94
CA ASN A 168 -4.73 9.69 -1.47
C ASN A 168 -5.76 9.44 -0.36
N LEU A 169 -6.04 10.50 0.41
CA LEU A 169 -7.00 10.44 1.52
C LEU A 169 -8.39 9.98 1.07
N LYS A 170 -8.82 10.43 -0.12
CA LYS A 170 -10.13 10.05 -0.68
C LYS A 170 -10.17 8.56 -0.99
N GLY A 171 -9.16 8.03 -1.69
CA GLY A 171 -9.06 6.60 -1.98
C GLY A 171 -8.97 5.73 -0.73
N ALA A 172 -8.26 6.19 0.29
CA ALA A 172 -8.21 5.52 1.58
C ALA A 172 -9.58 5.48 2.29
N ALA A 173 -10.32 6.60 2.29
CA ALA A 173 -11.65 6.67 2.89
C ALA A 173 -12.66 5.77 2.15
N GLU A 174 -12.61 5.76 0.82
CA GLU A 174 -13.41 4.87 -0.02
C GLU A 174 -13.12 3.41 0.31
N ALA A 175 -11.85 3.01 0.36
CA ALA A 175 -11.47 1.64 0.68
C ALA A 175 -11.91 1.22 2.10
N LEU A 176 -11.74 2.08 3.11
CA LEU A 176 -12.21 1.81 4.48
C LEU A 176 -13.74 1.71 4.57
N SER A 177 -14.48 2.49 3.79
CA SER A 177 -15.95 2.46 3.81
C SER A 177 -16.54 1.13 3.36
N VAL A 178 -15.79 0.36 2.56
CA VAL A 178 -16.18 -0.98 2.13
C VAL A 178 -16.08 -1.98 3.29
N ILE A 179 -15.23 -1.72 4.29
CA ILE A 179 -15.03 -2.64 5.42
C ILE A 179 -16.29 -2.81 6.27
N ASP A 180 -17.15 -1.78 6.35
CA ASP A 180 -18.41 -1.78 7.10
C ASP A 180 -19.37 -2.88 6.63
N GLN A 181 -19.19 -3.39 5.41
CA GLN A 181 -20.04 -4.41 4.80
C GLN A 181 -19.68 -5.84 5.25
N PHE A 182 -18.52 -6.03 5.89
CA PHE A 182 -18.06 -7.35 6.30
C PHE A 182 -18.43 -7.62 7.77
N PRO A 183 -19.22 -8.66 8.06
CA PRO A 183 -19.66 -8.96 9.42
C PRO A 183 -18.49 -9.39 10.32
N ASP A 184 -17.50 -10.10 9.75
CA ASP A 184 -16.31 -10.64 10.40
C ASP A 184 -15.17 -9.62 10.55
N ALA A 185 -15.31 -8.41 9.97
CA ALA A 185 -14.33 -7.36 10.16
C ALA A 185 -14.29 -6.92 11.64
N PRO A 186 -13.10 -6.69 12.22
CA PRO A 186 -12.96 -6.12 13.55
C PRO A 186 -13.75 -4.81 13.71
N ASP A 187 -14.51 -4.68 14.80
CA ASP A 187 -15.43 -3.53 14.99
C ASP A 187 -14.73 -2.17 14.96
N PHE A 188 -13.46 -2.12 15.38
CA PHE A 188 -12.70 -0.88 15.32
C PHE A 188 -12.46 -0.39 13.89
N LEU A 189 -12.42 -1.30 12.89
CA LEU A 189 -12.26 -0.95 11.47
C LEU A 189 -13.54 -0.36 10.87
N LYS A 190 -14.72 -0.82 11.30
CA LYS A 190 -16.05 -0.41 10.79
C LYS A 190 -16.41 1.07 11.06
N SER A 191 -15.54 1.80 11.75
CA SER A 191 -15.72 3.23 12.01
C SER A 191 -14.67 4.09 11.33
N LEU A 192 -13.59 3.50 10.81
CA LEU A 192 -12.43 4.26 10.36
C LEU A 192 -12.69 5.09 9.11
N GLY A 193 -13.52 4.61 8.17
CA GLY A 193 -13.81 5.35 6.94
C GLY A 193 -14.46 6.71 7.20
N LYS A 194 -15.45 6.75 8.10
CA LYS A 194 -16.13 8.00 8.50
C LYS A 194 -15.19 8.96 9.23
N ARG A 195 -14.36 8.42 10.12
CA ARG A 195 -13.42 9.20 10.95
C ARG A 195 -12.26 9.77 10.14
N LEU A 196 -11.88 9.12 9.03
CA LEU A 196 -10.81 9.59 8.15
C LEU A 196 -11.15 10.92 7.44
N ALA A 197 -12.45 11.28 7.35
CA ALA A 197 -12.87 12.56 6.80
C ALA A 197 -12.68 13.74 7.78
N ASP A 198 -12.65 13.48 9.09
CA ASP A 198 -12.42 14.54 10.08
C ASP A 198 -10.93 14.90 10.17
N PRO A 199 -10.57 16.20 10.11
CA PRO A 199 -9.19 16.64 10.10
C PRO A 199 -8.31 16.19 11.27
N VAL A 200 -8.89 16.00 12.45
CA VAL A 200 -8.22 15.60 13.68
C VAL A 200 -8.29 14.09 13.84
N GLU A 201 -9.45 13.49 13.61
CA GLU A 201 -9.61 12.04 13.80
C GLU A 201 -8.87 11.21 12.76
N ARG A 202 -8.58 11.75 11.58
CA ARG A 202 -7.77 11.04 10.57
C ARG A 202 -6.38 10.65 11.05
N TYR A 203 -5.77 11.41 11.95
CA TYR A 203 -4.51 11.00 12.58
C TYR A 203 -4.71 9.80 13.50
N ASP A 204 -5.81 9.75 14.26
CA ASP A 204 -6.14 8.61 15.10
C ASP A 204 -6.43 7.36 14.25
N VAL A 205 -7.07 7.53 13.08
CA VAL A 205 -7.27 6.45 12.11
C VAL A 205 -5.92 5.94 11.59
N ALA A 206 -5.04 6.84 11.14
CA ALA A 206 -3.70 6.49 10.68
C ALA A 206 -2.90 5.73 11.75
N LEU A 207 -2.92 6.20 13.00
CA LEU A 207 -2.25 5.52 14.11
C LEU A 207 -2.81 4.12 14.35
N ARG A 208 -4.13 3.94 14.30
CA ARG A 208 -4.76 2.62 14.46
C ARG A 208 -4.39 1.66 13.34
N ILE A 209 -4.36 2.14 12.10
CA ILE A 209 -3.93 1.33 10.95
C ILE A 209 -2.48 0.87 11.14
N LEU A 210 -1.58 1.78 11.54
CA LEU A 210 -0.17 1.46 11.79
C LEU A 210 -0.01 0.49 12.95
N GLU A 211 -0.75 0.68 14.05
CA GLU A 211 -0.71 -0.23 15.20
C GLU A 211 -1.18 -1.64 14.82
N GLN A 212 -2.16 -1.76 13.93
CA GLN A 212 -2.59 -3.05 13.40
C GLN A 212 -1.50 -3.69 12.53
N GLY A 213 -0.85 -2.91 11.66
CA GLY A 213 0.29 -3.38 10.88
C GLY A 213 1.45 -3.86 11.75
N ILE A 214 1.83 -3.08 12.76
CA ILE A 214 2.91 -3.39 13.71
C ILE A 214 2.62 -4.68 14.49
N ARG A 215 1.37 -4.91 14.90
CA ARG A 215 0.97 -6.14 15.61
C ARG A 215 0.95 -7.37 14.70
N ALA A 216 0.66 -7.17 13.42
CA ALA A 216 0.60 -8.25 12.43
C ALA A 216 1.97 -8.58 11.81
N GLY A 217 2.93 -7.65 11.85
CA GLY A 217 4.27 -7.84 11.33
C GLY A 217 5.05 -8.89 12.12
N HIS A 218 5.68 -9.82 11.39
CA HIS A 218 6.54 -10.86 11.96
C HIS A 218 8.04 -10.57 11.74
N ASP A 219 8.38 -9.65 10.83
CA ASP A 219 9.74 -9.24 10.53
C ASP A 219 10.10 -7.94 11.28
N ASP A 220 11.27 -7.95 11.92
CA ASP A 220 11.79 -6.80 12.66
C ASP A 220 11.99 -5.58 11.75
N ARG A 221 12.40 -5.80 10.48
CA ARG A 221 12.62 -4.70 9.54
C ARG A 221 11.32 -4.01 9.13
N GLU A 222 10.29 -4.79 8.79
CA GLU A 222 8.94 -4.26 8.50
C GLU A 222 8.41 -3.49 9.72
N ARG A 223 8.59 -4.05 10.91
CA ARG A 223 8.15 -3.45 12.15
C ARG A 223 8.82 -2.10 12.41
N ASP A 224 10.13 -1.97 12.18
CA ASP A 224 10.88 -0.73 12.36
C ASP A 224 10.38 0.39 11.43
N ILE A 225 10.13 0.07 10.15
CA ILE A 225 9.58 1.03 9.18
C ILE A 225 8.19 1.52 9.64
N LEU A 226 7.33 0.61 10.11
CA LEU A 226 6.00 0.99 10.60
C LEU A 226 6.07 1.80 11.90
N LEU A 227 7.04 1.53 12.77
CA LEU A 227 7.28 2.30 13.99
C LEU A 227 7.77 3.72 13.68
N GLU A 228 8.62 3.88 12.67
CA GLU A 228 9.06 5.19 12.19
C GLU A 228 7.89 5.99 11.61
N LYS A 229 7.09 5.39 10.72
CA LYS A 229 5.85 6.00 10.21
C LYS A 229 4.90 6.39 11.35
N ARG A 230 4.75 5.54 12.37
CA ARG A 230 3.92 5.83 13.56
C ARG A 230 4.44 7.04 14.32
N ARG A 231 5.76 7.16 14.52
CA ARG A 231 6.38 8.34 15.14
C ARG A 231 6.09 9.60 14.32
N SER A 232 6.25 9.54 13.01
CA SER A 232 5.96 10.67 12.12
C SER A 232 4.49 11.10 12.20
N VAL A 233 3.54 10.15 12.26
CA VAL A 233 2.10 10.47 12.42
C VAL A 233 1.81 11.09 13.79
N LEU A 234 2.44 10.61 14.87
CA LEU A 234 2.29 11.19 16.20
C LEU A 234 2.74 12.66 16.23
N LEU A 235 3.87 12.96 15.60
CA LEU A 235 4.39 14.32 15.48
C LEU A 235 3.44 15.21 14.64
N ALA A 236 2.97 14.71 13.50
CA ALA A 236 2.02 15.43 12.65
C ALA A 236 0.70 15.74 13.38
N ARG A 237 0.16 14.77 14.13
CA ARG A 237 -1.02 14.94 14.97
C ARG A 237 -0.81 16.01 16.03
N PHE A 238 0.32 15.98 16.71
CA PHE A 238 0.67 16.96 17.74
C PHE A 238 0.72 18.38 17.14
N VAL A 239 1.38 18.54 15.99
CA VAL A 239 1.43 19.82 15.26
C VAL A 239 0.03 20.28 14.86
N ALA A 240 -0.81 19.40 14.33
CA ALA A 240 -2.18 19.75 13.94
C ALA A 240 -3.02 20.23 15.13
N ILE A 241 -3.04 19.48 16.23
CA ILE A 241 -3.84 19.82 17.41
C ILE A 241 -3.32 21.11 18.08
N SER A 242 -2.00 21.26 18.22
CA SER A 242 -1.43 22.48 18.80
C SER A 242 -1.79 23.73 17.99
N ASN A 243 -1.77 23.65 16.65
CA ASN A 243 -2.23 24.74 15.78
C ASN A 243 -3.72 25.05 15.98
N VAL A 244 -4.59 24.04 16.11
CA VAL A 244 -6.02 24.24 16.39
C VAL A 244 -6.22 24.97 17.71
N GLU A 245 -5.58 24.50 18.79
CA GLU A 245 -5.69 25.11 20.11
C GLU A 245 -5.11 26.52 20.16
N PHE A 246 -3.98 26.75 19.50
CA PHE A 246 -3.40 28.08 19.41
C PHE A 246 -4.28 29.04 18.60
N ASN A 247 -4.87 28.58 17.50
CA ASN A 247 -5.80 29.41 16.73
C ASN A 247 -7.07 29.75 17.53
N LYS A 248 -7.59 28.83 18.35
CA LYS A 248 -8.67 29.15 19.31
C LYS A 248 -8.23 30.21 20.31
N TYR A 249 -7.02 30.08 20.87
CA TYR A 249 -6.46 31.08 21.78
C TYR A 249 -6.30 32.47 21.14
N LEU A 250 -5.89 32.52 19.87
CA LEU A 250 -5.80 33.77 19.10
C LEU A 250 -7.18 34.37 18.82
N ALA A 251 -8.18 33.55 18.50
CA ALA A 251 -9.55 34.02 18.24
C ALA A 251 -10.21 34.67 19.47
N MET A 252 -9.77 34.32 20.68
CA MET A 252 -10.22 34.96 21.92
C MET A 252 -9.62 36.35 22.15
N GLN A 253 -8.60 36.75 21.38
CA GLN A 253 -7.98 38.06 21.50
C GLN A 253 -8.82 39.11 20.78
N LYS A 254 -9.26 40.15 21.50
CA LYS A 254 -10.16 41.21 20.98
C LYS A 254 -9.50 42.21 20.03
N THR A 255 -8.23 42.02 19.69
CA THR A 255 -7.40 43.02 18.99
C THR A 255 -6.74 42.41 17.77
N LYS A 256 -6.56 43.21 16.73
CA LYS A 256 -5.82 42.81 15.52
C LYS A 256 -4.42 42.30 15.91
N ILE A 257 -4.08 41.11 15.44
CA ILE A 257 -2.83 40.41 15.76
C ILE A 257 -1.91 40.53 14.54
N ASP A 258 -0.79 41.22 14.71
CA ASP A 258 0.31 41.21 13.74
C ASP A 258 1.29 40.07 14.05
N SER A 259 2.29 39.85 13.18
CA SER A 259 3.23 38.73 13.33
C SER A 259 4.07 38.82 14.61
N ALA A 260 4.52 40.01 14.99
CA ALA A 260 5.31 40.23 16.20
C ALA A 260 4.50 39.92 17.47
N ARG A 261 3.23 40.36 17.51
CA ARG A 261 2.30 40.06 18.60
C ARG A 261 1.94 38.58 18.62
N LYS A 262 1.80 37.93 17.47
CA LYS A 262 1.55 36.49 17.37
C LYS A 262 2.68 35.69 18.02
N GLN A 263 3.94 36.10 17.82
CA GLN A 263 5.09 35.48 18.48
C GLN A 263 5.04 35.60 20.01
N ASN A 264 4.75 36.80 20.51
CA ASN A 264 4.62 37.03 21.96
C ASN A 264 3.46 36.21 22.56
N LEU A 265 2.32 36.18 21.86
CA LEU A 265 1.15 35.39 22.24
C LEU A 265 1.45 33.88 22.23
N PHE A 266 2.28 33.40 21.31
CA PHE A 266 2.75 32.02 21.31
C PHE A 266 3.58 31.71 22.57
N THR A 267 4.53 32.59 22.95
CA THR A 267 5.30 32.42 24.19
C THR A 267 4.40 32.38 25.42
N THR A 268 3.39 33.25 25.48
CA THR A 268 2.39 33.24 26.57
C THR A 268 1.55 31.96 26.56
N PHE A 269 1.09 31.52 25.38
CA PHE A 269 0.30 30.31 25.21
C PHE A 269 1.04 29.06 25.69
N VAL A 270 2.30 28.88 25.27
CA VAL A 270 3.14 27.75 25.67
C VAL A 270 3.44 27.76 27.17
N ARG A 271 3.65 28.93 27.78
CA ARG A 271 3.82 29.04 29.24
C ARG A 271 2.56 28.62 30.00
N ALA A 272 1.38 28.99 29.49
CA ALA A 272 0.10 28.62 30.09
C ALA A 272 -0.27 27.15 29.82
N HIS A 273 0.24 26.56 28.73
CA HIS A 273 -0.02 25.18 28.31
C HIS A 273 1.30 24.45 28.03
N PRO A 274 2.03 24.04 29.09
CA PRO A 274 3.35 23.44 28.95
C PRO A 274 3.38 22.16 28.10
N GLN A 275 2.25 21.48 27.93
CA GLN A 275 2.13 20.30 27.07
C GLN A 275 2.39 20.60 25.58
N TRP A 276 2.32 21.87 25.16
CA TRP A 276 2.65 22.29 23.79
C TRP A 276 4.07 22.80 23.63
N ALA A 277 4.87 22.84 24.70
CA ALA A 277 6.27 23.29 24.64
C ALA A 277 7.18 22.28 23.96
N LYS A 278 6.89 20.99 24.14
CA LYS A 278 7.66 19.88 23.59
C LYS A 278 6.75 18.90 22.89
N ASP A 279 7.22 18.37 21.78
CA ASP A 279 6.54 17.29 21.09
C ASP A 279 6.68 15.94 21.82
N PRO A 280 5.95 14.89 21.41
CA PRO A 280 6.03 13.56 22.01
C PRO A 280 7.42 12.88 21.93
N ALA A 281 8.32 13.36 21.08
CA ALA A 281 9.69 12.89 20.98
C ALA A 281 10.69 13.75 21.78
N GLY A 282 10.21 14.77 22.49
CA GLY A 282 11.00 15.67 23.32
C GLY A 282 11.60 16.86 22.60
N GLY A 283 11.30 17.07 21.31
CA GLY A 283 11.77 18.22 20.53
C GLY A 283 10.99 19.49 20.84
N ASP A 284 11.68 20.64 20.76
CA ASP A 284 11.07 21.94 21.06
C ASP A 284 10.14 22.40 19.93
N THR A 285 9.01 22.99 20.33
CA THR A 285 8.09 23.63 19.40
C THR A 285 8.45 25.08 19.14
N TYR A 286 8.10 25.56 17.96
CA TYR A 286 8.31 26.95 17.57
C TYR A 286 7.20 27.43 16.65
N LEU A 287 7.07 28.75 16.53
CA LEU A 287 6.16 29.38 15.59
C LEU A 287 6.95 29.75 14.32
N THR A 288 6.46 29.33 13.16
CA THR A 288 7.02 29.68 11.84
C THR A 288 6.69 31.12 11.46
N GLU A 289 7.35 31.64 10.43
CA GLU A 289 7.05 32.97 9.85
C GLU A 289 5.61 33.09 9.35
N MET A 290 5.03 31.97 8.89
CA MET A 290 3.61 31.87 8.50
C MET A 290 2.67 31.83 9.71
N GLY A 291 3.22 31.86 10.93
CA GLY A 291 2.47 31.83 12.16
C GLY A 291 1.82 30.47 12.44
N ARG A 292 2.43 29.38 11.99
CA ARG A 292 2.02 28.00 12.30
C ARG A 292 2.98 27.42 13.34
N ILE A 293 2.46 26.65 14.28
CA ILE A 293 3.29 25.89 15.22
C ILE A 293 3.93 24.73 14.44
N GLU A 294 5.22 24.52 14.64
CA GLU A 294 6.01 23.40 14.11
C GLU A 294 6.93 22.81 15.18
N THR A 295 7.52 21.65 14.89
CA THR A 295 8.51 21.00 15.78
C THR A 295 9.90 20.92 15.13
N ARG A 296 10.94 20.96 15.95
CA ARG A 296 12.33 20.71 15.54
C ARG A 296 12.67 19.23 15.38
N THR A 297 11.82 18.32 15.85
CA THR A 297 12.04 16.88 15.63
C THR A 297 11.84 16.55 14.15
N PRO A 298 12.83 15.94 13.47
CA PRO A 298 12.65 15.46 12.10
C PRO A 298 11.51 14.45 12.03
N ARG A 299 10.68 14.57 10.99
CA ARG A 299 9.60 13.64 10.68
C ARG A 299 9.51 13.46 9.18
N ASP A 300 9.03 12.30 8.76
CA ASP A 300 8.60 12.14 7.38
C ASP A 300 7.39 13.01 7.09
N SER A 301 7.25 13.41 5.83
CA SER A 301 6.05 14.07 5.33
C SER A 301 4.86 13.11 5.41
N VAL A 302 4.11 13.18 6.50
CA VAL A 302 2.86 12.47 6.64
C VAL A 302 1.76 13.25 5.93
N TYR A 303 1.40 12.84 4.71
CA TYR A 303 0.33 13.50 3.98
C TYR A 303 -1.02 13.03 4.50
N ILE A 304 -1.51 13.72 5.53
CA ILE A 304 -2.85 13.55 6.09
C ILE A 304 -3.61 14.87 5.85
N GLY A 305 -3.61 15.33 4.59
CA GLY A 305 -4.36 16.49 4.10
C GLY A 305 -3.98 17.84 4.75
N GLU A 306 -2.70 18.22 4.63
CA GLU A 306 -2.23 19.61 4.83
C GLU A 306 -2.62 20.52 3.67
#